data_AF-A0A380P281-F1
#
_entry.id   AF-A0A380P281-F1
#
_cell.length_a   1.000
_cell.length_b   1.000
_cell.length_c   1.000
_cell.angle_alpha   90.00
_cell.angle_beta   90.00
_cell.angle_gamma   90.00
#
_symmetry.space_group_name_H-M   'P 1'
#
loop_
_entity.id
_entity.type
_entity.pdbx_description
1 polymer ?
#
loop_
_entity_poly.entity_id
_entity_poly.type
_entity_poly.pdbx_seq_one_letter_code
_entity_poly.pdbx_strand_id
1 'polypeptide(L)'
;MLPEDLVTAKDVLDAQGPDQVVDWIKGQSEVLLTDTTMRDAHQSRFATRFRTKDMADIAEQTQTTLPNLFSNEMWGGATFDTAYRFWTKIHGIA
;
A
#
# COMPACT_ATOMS: atom_id res chain seq x y z
N MET A 1 10.20 -12.33 9.48
CA MET A 1 11.16 -11.33 9.99
C MET A 1 11.78 -10.64 8.78
N LEU A 2 11.87 -9.30 8.77
CA LEU A 2 12.50 -8.57 7.68
C LEU A 2 14.03 -8.80 7.71
N PRO A 3 14.73 -8.75 6.57
CA PRO A 3 16.19 -8.76 6.54
C PRO A 3 16.77 -7.59 7.36
N GLU A 4 17.82 -7.84 8.13
CA GLU A 4 18.42 -6.83 9.02
C GLU A 4 19.11 -5.68 8.28
N ASP A 5 19.54 -5.92 7.04
CA ASP A 5 20.22 -4.99 6.15
C ASP A 5 19.27 -4.28 5.17
N LEU A 6 17.97 -4.55 5.25
CA LEU A 6 16.99 -3.94 4.37
C LEU A 6 16.78 -2.47 4.73
N VAL A 7 17.04 -1.59 3.75
CA VAL A 7 16.69 -0.17 3.83
C VAL A 7 15.50 0.09 2.91
N THR A 8 14.36 0.46 3.48
CA THR A 8 13.14 0.77 2.71
C THR A 8 13.05 2.26 2.37
N ALA A 9 12.22 2.60 1.38
CA ALA A 9 11.92 3.99 1.07
C ALA A 9 11.29 4.74 2.26
N LYS A 10 10.59 4.02 3.14
CA LYS A 10 10.00 4.58 4.37
C LYS A 10 11.10 4.97 5.38
N ASP A 11 12.11 4.12 5.55
CA ASP A 11 13.23 4.41 6.46
C ASP A 11 14.01 5.64 5.99
N VAL A 12 14.26 5.74 4.68
CA VAL A 12 14.91 6.92 4.08
C VAL A 12 14.06 8.17 4.26
N LEU A 13 12.75 8.08 4.01
CA LEU A 13 11.83 9.21 4.16
C LEU A 13 11.81 9.72 5.61
N ASP A 14 11.70 8.83 6.59
CA ASP A 14 11.62 9.20 8.00
C ASP A 14 12.92 9.83 8.51
N ALA A 15 14.06 9.32 8.07
CA ALA A 15 15.36 9.76 8.53
C ALA A 15 15.87 11.02 7.81
N GLN A 16 15.59 11.15 6.52
CA GLN A 16 16.29 12.10 5.64
C GLN A 16 15.35 12.96 4.77
N GLY A 17 14.05 12.66 4.77
CA GLY A 17 13.05 13.47 4.06
C GLY A 17 12.94 13.17 2.55
N PRO A 18 12.04 13.88 1.85
CA PRO A 18 11.60 13.54 0.50
C PRO A 18 12.68 13.71 -0.57
N ASP A 19 13.50 14.77 -0.48
CA ASP A 19 14.57 15.01 -1.47
C ASP A 19 15.59 13.86 -1.46
N GLN A 20 15.87 13.32 -0.27
CA GLN A 20 16.78 12.18 -0.15
C GLN A 20 16.19 10.88 -0.68
N VAL A 21 14.87 10.70 -0.60
CA VAL A 21 14.19 9.57 -1.25
C VAL A 21 14.39 9.63 -2.76
N VAL A 22 14.33 10.82 -3.36
CA VAL A 22 14.58 11.00 -4.80
C VAL A 22 15.99 10.56 -5.17
N ASP A 23 17.00 10.96 -4.40
CA ASP A 23 18.38 10.56 -4.66
C ASP A 23 18.62 9.07 -4.36
N TRP A 24 17.97 8.52 -3.35
CA TRP A 24 17.97 7.08 -3.08
C TRP A 24 17.37 6.27 -4.24
N ILE A 25 16.25 6.72 -4.82
CA ILE A 25 15.63 6.11 -6.01
C ILE A 25 16.62 6.12 -7.18
N LYS A 26 17.25 7.26 -7.46
CA LYS A 26 18.24 7.38 -8.55
C LYS A 26 19.47 6.48 -8.35
N GLY A 27 19.78 6.14 -7.10
CA GLY A 27 20.88 5.26 -6.73
C GLY A 27 20.58 3.76 -6.87
N GLN A 28 19.32 3.36 -7.10
CA GLN A 28 18.96 1.95 -7.27
C GLN A 28 19.36 1.43 -8.66
N SER A 29 20.00 0.26 -8.71
CA SER A 29 20.31 -0.43 -9.98
C SER A 29 19.12 -1.21 -10.52
N GLU A 30 18.26 -1.71 -9.62
CA GLU A 30 17.09 -2.52 -9.96
C GLU A 30 15.84 -1.66 -10.15
N VAL A 31 14.87 -2.20 -10.90
CA VAL A 31 13.58 -1.53 -11.09
C VAL A 31 12.78 -1.58 -9.79
N LEU A 32 12.41 -0.40 -9.30
CA LEU A 32 11.52 -0.24 -8.16
C LEU A 32 10.06 -0.54 -8.55
N LEU A 33 9.36 -1.28 -7.69
CA LEU A 33 7.99 -1.70 -7.93
C LEU A 33 7.03 -1.08 -6.90
N THR A 34 5.87 -0.65 -7.39
CA THR A 34 4.73 -0.25 -6.58
C THR A 34 3.63 -1.30 -6.70
N ASP A 35 3.22 -1.89 -5.58
CA ASP A 35 2.05 -2.77 -5.57
C ASP A 35 0.77 -1.94 -5.62
N THR A 36 -0.16 -2.31 -6.51
CA THR A 36 -1.44 -1.61 -6.70
C THR A 36 -2.64 -2.46 -6.25
N THR A 37 -2.39 -3.59 -5.58
CA THR A 37 -3.40 -4.58 -5.20
C THR A 37 -4.44 -3.97 -4.27
N MET A 38 -4.01 -3.14 -3.33
CA MET A 38 -4.87 -2.51 -2.32
C MET A 38 -5.64 -1.27 -2.81
N ARG A 39 -5.42 -0.81 -4.04
CA ARG A 39 -6.14 0.36 -4.62
C ARG A 39 -6.63 0.08 -6.03
N ASP A 40 -5.74 0.17 -7.02
CA ASP A 40 -6.15 0.20 -8.43
C ASP A 40 -6.66 -1.15 -8.95
N ALA A 41 -6.11 -2.26 -8.45
CA ALA A 41 -6.50 -3.59 -8.90
C ALA A 41 -7.99 -3.86 -8.62
N HIS A 42 -8.43 -3.62 -7.38
CA HIS A 42 -9.83 -3.84 -7.00
C HIS A 42 -10.75 -2.70 -7.45
N GLN A 43 -10.22 -1.49 -7.66
CA GLN A 43 -10.96 -0.43 -8.35
C GLN A 43 -11.33 -0.85 -9.78
N SER A 44 -10.37 -1.46 -10.50
CA SER A 44 -10.56 -1.91 -11.89
C SER A 44 -11.39 -3.18 -12.03
N ARG A 45 -11.25 -4.13 -11.08
CA ARG A 45 -11.83 -5.48 -11.21
C ARG A 45 -13.00 -5.77 -10.29
N PHE A 46 -13.11 -5.08 -9.16
CA PHE A 46 -14.09 -5.35 -8.11
C PHE A 46 -14.87 -4.09 -7.69
N ALA A 47 -14.99 -3.10 -8.59
CA ALA A 47 -15.73 -1.86 -8.36
C ALA A 47 -15.35 -1.18 -7.02
N THR A 48 -14.07 -1.24 -6.67
CA THR A 48 -13.50 -0.67 -5.44
C THR A 48 -14.09 -1.27 -4.15
N ARG A 49 -14.53 -2.54 -4.15
CA ARG A 49 -15.26 -3.18 -3.03
C ARG A 49 -14.38 -3.96 -2.03
N PHE A 50 -13.05 -3.91 -2.13
CA PHE A 50 -12.14 -4.64 -1.25
C PHE A 50 -12.01 -3.99 0.13
N ARG A 51 -12.47 -4.66 1.21
CA ARG A 51 -12.70 -4.02 2.52
C ARG A 51 -11.41 -3.86 3.32
N THR A 52 -11.40 -2.88 4.23
CA THR A 52 -10.30 -2.64 5.18
C THR A 52 -9.92 -3.87 5.99
N LYS A 53 -10.91 -4.69 6.39
CA LYS A 53 -10.64 -5.94 7.12
C LYS A 53 -9.74 -6.89 6.31
N ASP A 54 -10.09 -7.13 5.05
CA ASP A 54 -9.36 -8.07 4.19
C ASP A 54 -7.94 -7.56 3.88
N MET A 55 -7.79 -6.23 3.70
CA MET A 55 -6.49 -5.59 3.52
C MET A 55 -5.61 -5.69 4.78
N ALA A 56 -6.18 -5.42 5.96
CA ALA A 56 -5.45 -5.47 7.21
C ALA A 56 -5.01 -6.89 7.57
N ASP A 57 -5.85 -7.89 7.28
CA ASP A 57 -5.58 -9.31 7.59
C ASP A 57 -4.36 -9.86 6.81
N ILE A 58 -3.97 -9.25 5.67
CA ILE A 58 -2.82 -9.68 4.84
C ILE A 58 -1.61 -8.73 4.89
N ALA A 59 -1.73 -7.55 5.51
CA ALA A 59 -0.73 -6.49 5.43
C ALA A 59 0.67 -6.92 5.91
N GLU A 60 0.75 -7.68 7.00
CA GLU A 60 2.02 -8.18 7.55
C GLU A 60 2.68 -9.19 6.61
N GLN A 61 1.88 -10.11 6.03
CA GLN A 61 2.35 -11.10 5.08
C GLN A 61 2.82 -10.44 3.79
N THR A 62 2.12 -9.41 3.30
CA THR A 62 2.57 -8.62 2.15
C THR A 62 3.94 -8.01 2.40
N GLN A 63 4.13 -7.34 3.55
CA GLN A 63 5.40 -6.70 3.88
C GLN A 63 6.54 -7.70 4.04
N THR A 64 6.28 -8.86 4.67
CA THR A 64 7.32 -9.87 4.91
C THR A 64 7.66 -10.68 3.65
N THR A 65 6.71 -10.85 2.72
CA THR A 65 6.92 -11.62 1.48
C THR A 65 7.48 -10.76 0.36
N LEU A 66 7.14 -9.47 0.32
CA LEU A 66 7.58 -8.50 -0.68
C LEU A 66 8.27 -7.29 -0.04
N PRO A 67 9.36 -7.50 0.72
CA PRO A 67 9.97 -6.45 1.53
C PRO A 67 10.64 -5.34 0.71
N ASN A 68 10.96 -5.60 -0.56
CA ASN A 68 11.67 -4.68 -1.46
C ASN A 68 10.73 -3.78 -2.28
N LEU A 69 9.42 -3.79 -2.01
CA LEU A 69 8.49 -2.87 -2.69
C LEU A 69 8.87 -1.43 -2.34
N PHE A 70 8.87 -0.58 -3.36
CA PHE A 70 9.09 0.85 -3.18
C PHE A 70 7.91 1.49 -2.44
N SER A 71 6.70 1.14 -2.84
CA SER A 71 5.49 1.63 -2.21
C SER A 71 4.32 0.67 -2.41
N ASN A 72 3.31 0.83 -1.56
CA ASN A 72 2.01 0.20 -1.73
C ASN A 72 1.02 1.31 -2.05
N GLU A 73 0.44 1.27 -3.25
CA GLU A 73 -0.67 2.12 -3.59
C GLU A 73 -1.94 1.54 -2.94
N MET A 74 -2.32 2.11 -1.80
CA MET A 74 -3.42 1.62 -0.96
C MET A 74 -4.52 2.66 -0.70
N TRP A 75 -4.38 3.88 -1.20
CA TRP A 75 -5.30 4.98 -0.89
C TRP A 75 -5.46 5.98 -2.05
N GLY A 76 -6.51 6.80 -2.01
CA GLY A 76 -6.87 7.71 -3.09
C GLY A 76 -7.77 7.08 -4.16
N GLY A 77 -7.98 7.78 -5.29
CA GLY A 77 -8.92 7.34 -6.32
C GLY A 77 -10.36 7.24 -5.79
N ALA A 78 -11.06 6.15 -6.15
CA ALA A 78 -12.44 5.94 -5.73
C ALA A 78 -12.59 5.34 -4.31
N THR A 79 -11.48 5.01 -3.63
CA THR A 79 -11.50 4.30 -2.34
C THR A 79 -12.16 5.12 -1.24
N PHE A 80 -11.89 6.43 -1.16
CA PHE A 80 -12.44 7.31 -0.13
C PHE A 80 -13.97 7.36 -0.21
N ASP A 81 -14.51 7.78 -1.36
CA ASP A 81 -15.96 7.86 -1.58
C ASP A 81 -16.65 6.50 -1.38
N THR A 82 -16.05 5.44 -1.91
CA THR A 82 -16.61 4.10 -1.81
C THR A 82 -16.67 3.57 -0.37
N ALA A 83 -15.60 3.75 0.39
CA ALA A 83 -15.54 3.31 1.77
C ALA A 83 -16.61 4.02 2.61
N TYR A 84 -16.75 5.34 2.46
CA TYR A 84 -17.75 6.11 3.20
C TYR A 84 -19.18 5.80 2.77
N ARG A 85 -19.45 5.62 1.47
CA ARG A 85 -20.83 5.41 0.97
C ARG A 85 -21.35 3.99 1.13
N PHE A 86 -20.48 2.99 1.01
CA PHE A 86 -20.92 1.59 0.88
C PHE A 86 -20.45 0.69 2.03
N TRP A 87 -19.50 1.12 2.87
CA TRP A 87 -18.98 0.29 3.96
C TRP A 87 -19.26 0.83 5.38
N THR A 88 -19.89 2.00 5.50
CA THR A 88 -20.46 2.43 6.78
C THR A 88 -21.69 1.57 7.11
N LYS A 89 -21.50 0.62 8.04
CA LYS A 89 -22.52 -0.18 8.75
C LYS A 89 -23.89 -0.33 8.06
N ILE A 90 -24.14 -1.47 7.40
CA ILE A 90 -25.45 -2.13 7.58
C ILE A 90 -25.35 -2.92 8.88
N HIS A 91 -25.54 -2.24 10.01
CA HIS A 91 -26.00 -2.91 11.22
C HIS A 91 -27.52 -2.76 11.23
N GLY A 92 -28.25 -3.81 10.83
CA GLY A 92 -29.60 -4.05 11.34
C GLY A 92 -30.82 -3.75 10.48
N ILE A 93 -30.80 -3.80 9.15
CA ILE A 93 -32.04 -3.97 8.36
C ILE A 93 -31.80 -4.85 7.12
N ALA A 94 -32.12 -6.13 7.26
CA ALA A 94 -32.78 -6.99 6.28
C ALA A 94 -33.30 -8.22 7.03
#